data_AF-A0A924YDH5-F1
#
_entry.id   AF-A0A924YDH5-F1
#
_cell.length_a   1.000
_cell.length_b   1.000
_cell.length_c   1.000
_cell.angle_alpha   90.00
_cell.angle_beta   90.00
_cell.angle_gamma   90.00
#
_symmetry.space_group_name_H-M   'P 1'
#
loop_
_entity.id
_entity.type
_entity.pdbx_description
1 polymer ?
#
loop_
_entity_poly.entity_id
_entity_poly.type
_entity_poly.pdbx_seq_one_letter_code
_entity_poly.pdbx_strand_id
1 'polypeptide(L)'
;DAVIGTIGGVESSGIDVFLYGYLQGACAANPDIQVLMAYSNAFGDPPLGLEMGLAMHEQGADVVYGVTGGTGAGIIEAAATENFFAVGVDSDQDFLAPGNVLTSMLKRVDIAVYDLIDKLVAGDLEGGTVQQYGLDVDGIGLSEMTYTRHIIPSEYMDAVEASREAIIAGDLDVIDVRTLDEDQFAALKANPTCAGIEELRASMAE
;
A
#
# COMPACT_ATOMS: atom_id res chain seq x y z
N ASP A 1 -21.77 1.38 2.47
CA ASP A 1 -20.85 2.05 3.41
C ASP A 1 -19.49 2.18 2.75
N ALA A 2 -18.65 3.12 3.20
CA ALA A 2 -17.33 3.34 2.61
C ALA A 2 -16.35 2.33 3.22
N VAL A 3 -16.23 1.16 2.58
CA VAL A 3 -15.42 0.03 3.06
C VAL A 3 -14.41 -0.33 2.00
N ILE A 4 -13.14 -0.41 2.39
CA ILE A 4 -12.05 -0.89 1.54
C ILE A 4 -11.29 -2.01 2.27
N GLY A 5 -10.56 -2.83 1.53
CA GLY A 5 -9.81 -3.95 2.08
C GLY A 5 -8.31 -3.85 1.79
N THR A 6 -7.52 -4.44 2.67
CA THR A 6 -6.12 -4.75 2.37
C THR A 6 -5.76 -6.13 2.93
N ILE A 7 -4.98 -6.86 2.15
CA ILE A 7 -4.52 -8.21 2.51
C ILE A 7 -3.00 -8.19 2.46
N GLY A 8 -2.35 -8.42 3.59
CA GLY A 8 -0.90 -8.63 3.70
C GLY A 8 -0.52 -10.08 3.42
N GLY A 9 0.71 -10.30 2.97
CA GLY A 9 1.26 -11.65 2.80
C GLY A 9 1.57 -12.30 4.15
N VAL A 10 2.86 -12.47 4.45
CA VAL A 10 3.31 -12.91 5.78
C VAL A 10 3.42 -11.71 6.71
N GLU A 11 2.77 -11.81 7.88
CA GLU A 11 2.82 -10.78 8.91
C GLU A 11 4.28 -10.46 9.30
N SER A 12 4.67 -9.21 9.11
CA SER A 12 6.01 -8.72 9.36
C SER A 12 6.02 -7.20 9.26
N SER A 13 6.97 -6.56 9.94
CA SER A 13 7.12 -5.09 9.90
C SER A 13 7.28 -4.52 8.49
N GLY A 14 7.82 -5.32 7.55
CA GLY A 14 7.94 -4.96 6.14
C GLY A 14 6.63 -4.98 5.36
N ILE A 15 5.62 -5.75 5.80
CA ILE A 15 4.26 -5.77 5.23
C ILE A 15 3.37 -4.77 5.96
N ASP A 16 3.54 -4.62 7.27
CA ASP A 16 2.72 -3.75 8.11
C ASP A 16 2.79 -2.29 7.64
N VAL A 17 3.96 -1.80 7.21
CA VAL A 17 4.09 -0.45 6.64
C VAL A 17 3.16 -0.18 5.46
N PHE A 18 2.85 -1.20 4.65
CA PHE A 18 1.92 -1.04 3.54
C PHE A 18 0.48 -0.94 4.03
N LEU A 19 0.06 -1.86 4.91
CA LEU A 19 -1.31 -1.95 5.40
C LEU A 19 -1.68 -0.71 6.24
N TYR A 20 -0.81 -0.31 7.16
CA TYR A 20 -1.05 0.88 7.98
C TYR A 20 -0.80 2.18 7.23
N GLY A 21 0.05 2.19 6.20
CA GLY A 21 0.15 3.31 5.26
C GLY A 21 -1.15 3.50 4.48
N TYR A 22 -1.76 2.41 4.01
CA TYR A 22 -3.06 2.41 3.33
C TYR A 22 -4.18 2.91 4.25
N LEU A 23 -4.21 2.44 5.51
CA LEU A 23 -5.15 2.95 6.52
C LEU A 23 -4.99 4.45 6.74
N GLN A 24 -3.77 4.94 6.92
CA GLN A 24 -3.50 6.37 7.12
C GLN A 24 -3.96 7.22 5.95
N GLY A 25 -3.65 6.80 4.71
CA GLY A 25 -4.11 7.50 3.50
C GLY A 25 -5.64 7.50 3.37
N ALA A 26 -6.28 6.35 3.66
CA ALA A 26 -7.73 6.23 3.62
C ALA A 26 -8.40 7.15 4.65
N CYS A 27 -7.92 7.17 5.89
CA CYS A 27 -8.44 8.02 6.96
C CYS A 27 -8.23 9.51 6.69
N ALA A 28 -7.12 9.88 6.06
CA ALA A 28 -6.86 11.26 5.64
C ALA A 28 -7.86 11.73 4.57
N ALA A 29 -8.27 10.83 3.66
CA ALA A 29 -9.26 11.13 2.63
C ALA A 29 -10.71 11.10 3.16
N ASN A 30 -11.01 10.16 4.05
CA ASN A 30 -12.33 10.00 4.65
C ASN A 30 -12.21 9.45 6.09
N PRO A 31 -12.49 10.25 7.14
CA PRO A 31 -12.36 9.80 8.53
C PRO A 31 -13.39 8.74 8.94
N ASP A 32 -14.47 8.57 8.17
CA ASP A 32 -15.50 7.56 8.39
C ASP A 32 -15.24 6.25 7.61
N ILE A 33 -14.10 6.12 6.92
CA ILE A 33 -13.75 4.93 6.15
C ILE A 33 -13.52 3.72 7.08
N GLN A 34 -14.00 2.56 6.66
CA GLN A 34 -13.62 1.29 7.28
C GLN A 34 -12.59 0.57 6.40
N VAL A 35 -11.47 0.18 6.99
CA VAL A 35 -10.44 -0.62 6.31
C VAL A 35 -10.42 -2.03 6.90
N LEU A 36 -10.85 -3.02 6.11
CA LEU A 36 -10.71 -4.42 6.45
C LEU A 36 -9.25 -4.84 6.28
N MET A 37 -8.67 -5.49 7.28
CA MET A 37 -7.29 -5.97 7.23
C MET A 37 -7.22 -7.46 7.49
N ALA A 38 -6.46 -8.18 6.67
CA ALA A 38 -6.15 -9.59 6.88
C ALA A 38 -4.73 -9.92 6.42
N TYR A 39 -4.21 -11.07 6.84
CA TYR A 39 -2.95 -11.63 6.34
C TYR A 39 -3.23 -13.00 5.73
N SER A 40 -2.78 -13.22 4.50
CA SER A 40 -2.88 -14.53 3.84
C SER A 40 -1.87 -15.53 4.42
N ASN A 41 -0.79 -15.05 5.04
CA ASN A 41 0.37 -15.83 5.44
C ASN A 41 1.02 -16.62 4.28
N ALA A 42 0.87 -16.12 3.04
CA ALA A 42 1.42 -16.72 1.83
C ALA A 42 1.75 -15.68 0.76
N PHE A 43 2.86 -15.88 0.03
CA PHE A 43 3.27 -15.01 -1.09
C PHE A 43 3.11 -15.64 -2.49
N GLY A 44 2.62 -16.89 -2.59
CA GLY A 44 2.58 -17.64 -3.84
C GLY A 44 1.39 -18.59 -3.94
N ASP A 45 0.25 -18.22 -3.36
CA ASP A 45 -0.97 -19.03 -3.34
C ASP A 45 -2.16 -18.27 -3.96
N PRO A 46 -2.26 -18.18 -5.31
CA PRO A 46 -3.36 -17.47 -5.95
C PRO A 46 -4.76 -17.99 -5.58
N PRO A 47 -5.03 -19.31 -5.46
CA PRO A 47 -6.32 -19.79 -4.99
C PRO A 47 -6.75 -19.22 -3.63
N LEU A 48 -5.82 -19.12 -2.67
CA LEU A 48 -6.09 -18.45 -1.38
C LEU A 48 -6.37 -16.95 -1.58
N GLY A 49 -5.61 -16.28 -2.43
CA GLY A 49 -5.83 -14.87 -2.75
C GLY A 49 -7.24 -14.61 -3.33
N LEU A 50 -7.73 -15.50 -4.19
CA LEU A 50 -9.08 -15.45 -4.75
C LEU A 50 -10.14 -15.57 -3.65
N GLU A 51 -10.05 -16.60 -2.79
CA GLU A 51 -10.97 -16.79 -1.66
C GLU A 51 -11.02 -15.56 -0.75
N MET A 52 -9.85 -15.02 -0.37
CA MET A 52 -9.77 -13.86 0.50
C MET A 52 -10.28 -12.57 -0.16
N GLY A 53 -10.01 -12.38 -1.45
CA GLY A 53 -10.52 -11.23 -2.21
C GLY A 53 -12.04 -11.23 -2.28
N LEU A 54 -12.64 -12.38 -2.58
CA LEU A 54 -14.10 -12.57 -2.56
C LEU A 54 -14.66 -12.30 -1.16
N ALA A 55 -14.04 -12.83 -0.11
CA ALA A 55 -14.48 -12.62 1.26
C ALA A 55 -14.42 -11.15 1.70
N MET A 56 -13.42 -10.37 1.25
CA MET A 56 -13.37 -8.92 1.49
C MET A 56 -14.53 -8.20 0.79
N HIS A 57 -14.81 -8.58 -0.46
CA HIS A 57 -15.91 -8.02 -1.24
C HIS A 57 -17.29 -8.34 -0.63
N GLU A 58 -17.49 -9.57 -0.17
CA GLU A 58 -18.71 -10.00 0.55
C GLU A 58 -18.93 -9.20 1.85
N GLN A 59 -17.84 -8.76 2.49
CA GLN A 59 -17.88 -7.86 3.66
C GLN A 59 -18.08 -6.38 3.28
N GLY A 60 -18.23 -6.08 1.98
CA GLY A 60 -18.57 -4.77 1.46
C GLY A 60 -17.41 -3.97 0.87
N ALA A 61 -16.18 -4.52 0.81
CA ALA A 61 -15.06 -3.81 0.21
C ALA A 61 -15.23 -3.64 -1.31
N ASP A 62 -15.14 -2.40 -1.79
CA ASP A 62 -15.18 -2.07 -3.23
C ASP A 62 -13.78 -1.92 -3.86
N VAL A 63 -12.76 -1.70 -3.03
CA VAL A 63 -11.34 -1.69 -3.41
C VAL A 63 -10.54 -2.59 -2.46
N VAL A 64 -9.76 -3.53 -2.99
CA VAL A 64 -8.90 -4.44 -2.20
C VAL A 64 -7.44 -4.31 -2.61
N TYR A 65 -6.60 -3.89 -1.67
CA TYR A 65 -5.15 -3.77 -1.86
C TYR A 65 -4.40 -5.05 -1.44
N GLY A 66 -3.83 -5.77 -2.40
CA GLY A 66 -3.15 -7.05 -2.17
C GLY A 66 -1.63 -6.93 -2.04
N VAL A 67 -1.11 -6.86 -0.82
CA VAL A 67 0.34 -6.84 -0.51
C VAL A 67 0.86 -8.26 -0.30
N THR A 68 0.64 -9.13 -1.28
CA THR A 68 0.76 -10.58 -1.12
C THR A 68 1.62 -11.27 -2.20
N GLY A 69 2.44 -10.52 -2.96
CA GLY A 69 3.27 -11.10 -4.01
C GLY A 69 2.44 -11.86 -5.05
N GLY A 70 2.84 -13.10 -5.39
CA GLY A 70 2.14 -13.94 -6.35
C GLY A 70 0.72 -14.38 -5.92
N THR A 71 0.45 -14.43 -4.62
CA THR A 71 -0.92 -14.63 -4.09
C THR A 71 -1.88 -13.54 -4.59
N GLY A 72 -1.37 -12.31 -4.82
CA GLY A 72 -2.16 -11.15 -5.22
C GLY A 72 -2.84 -11.30 -6.57
N ALA A 73 -2.33 -12.19 -7.45
CA ALA A 73 -2.99 -12.52 -8.70
C ALA A 73 -4.42 -13.06 -8.49
N GLY A 74 -4.65 -13.82 -7.42
CA GLY A 74 -5.98 -14.30 -7.07
C GLY A 74 -6.93 -13.19 -6.60
N ILE A 75 -6.42 -12.18 -5.89
CA ILE A 75 -7.21 -11.01 -5.48
C ILE A 75 -7.64 -10.21 -6.71
N ILE A 76 -6.74 -10.06 -7.68
CA ILE A 76 -7.04 -9.39 -8.96
C ILE A 76 -8.07 -10.20 -9.77
N GLU A 77 -7.96 -11.53 -9.77
CA GLU A 77 -8.96 -12.41 -10.39
C GLU A 77 -10.34 -12.28 -9.70
N ALA A 78 -10.38 -12.18 -8.37
CA ALA A 78 -11.60 -11.92 -7.62
C ALA A 78 -12.25 -10.60 -8.06
N ALA A 79 -11.46 -9.53 -8.15
CA ALA A 79 -11.90 -8.21 -8.59
C ALA A 79 -12.51 -8.24 -9.99
N ALA A 80 -11.90 -8.96 -10.92
CA ALA A 80 -12.42 -9.16 -12.27
C ALA A 80 -13.73 -9.97 -12.29
N THR A 81 -13.86 -10.96 -11.41
CA THR A 81 -15.01 -11.88 -11.37
C THR A 81 -16.26 -11.22 -10.79
N GLU A 82 -16.12 -10.51 -9.67
CA GLU A 82 -17.23 -9.86 -8.96
C GLU A 82 -17.36 -8.36 -9.28
N ASN A 83 -16.51 -7.87 -10.19
CA ASN A 83 -16.53 -6.49 -10.69
C ASN A 83 -16.38 -5.43 -9.58
N PHE A 84 -15.35 -5.62 -8.75
CA PHE A 84 -14.82 -4.58 -7.85
C PHE A 84 -13.39 -4.21 -8.29
N PHE A 85 -12.71 -3.36 -7.52
CA PHE A 85 -11.34 -2.95 -7.84
C PHE A 85 -10.28 -3.64 -6.96
N ALA A 86 -9.17 -4.02 -7.57
CA ALA A 86 -7.95 -4.37 -6.87
C ALA A 86 -6.92 -3.23 -6.97
N VAL A 87 -6.02 -3.16 -6.00
CA VAL A 87 -4.77 -2.40 -6.10
C VAL A 87 -3.61 -3.38 -6.16
N GLY A 88 -2.80 -3.28 -7.21
CA GLY A 88 -1.60 -4.10 -7.39
C GLY A 88 -0.40 -3.58 -6.58
N VAL A 89 0.68 -4.35 -6.53
CA VAL A 89 1.89 -3.97 -5.79
C VAL A 89 3.17 -4.39 -6.51
N ASP A 90 4.25 -3.66 -6.22
CA ASP A 90 5.60 -3.77 -6.75
C ASP A 90 5.75 -3.39 -8.23
N SER A 91 4.85 -3.87 -9.08
CA SER A 91 4.84 -3.65 -10.54
C SER A 91 3.47 -3.23 -11.05
N ASP A 92 3.43 -2.63 -12.23
CA ASP A 92 2.18 -2.35 -12.92
C ASP A 92 1.50 -3.68 -13.29
N GLN A 93 0.33 -3.91 -12.69
CA GLN A 93 -0.45 -5.13 -12.83
C GLN A 93 -1.77 -4.88 -13.57
N ASP A 94 -1.96 -3.69 -14.15
CA ASP A 94 -3.17 -3.28 -14.86
C ASP A 94 -3.61 -4.30 -15.92
N PHE A 95 -2.64 -4.96 -16.57
CA PHE A 95 -2.88 -5.94 -17.63
C PHE A 95 -3.49 -7.27 -17.15
N LEU A 96 -3.43 -7.57 -15.85
CA LEU A 96 -3.96 -8.83 -15.30
C LEU A 96 -5.50 -8.84 -15.26
N ALA A 97 -6.10 -7.68 -15.01
CA ALA A 97 -7.55 -7.48 -15.10
C ALA A 97 -7.87 -6.06 -15.59
N PRO A 98 -7.81 -5.82 -16.91
CA PRO A 98 -8.04 -4.49 -17.48
C PRO A 98 -9.39 -3.90 -17.06
N GLY A 99 -9.35 -2.76 -16.36
CA GLY A 99 -10.53 -2.08 -15.83
C GLY A 99 -10.92 -2.45 -14.39
N ASN A 100 -10.32 -3.50 -13.81
CA ASN A 100 -10.56 -3.91 -12.42
C ASN A 100 -9.30 -3.80 -11.53
N VAL A 101 -8.12 -3.53 -12.10
CA VAL A 101 -7.00 -2.99 -11.32
C VAL A 101 -7.08 -1.47 -11.35
N LEU A 102 -7.38 -0.85 -10.20
CA LEU A 102 -7.54 0.60 -10.10
C LEU A 102 -6.21 1.34 -10.31
N THR A 103 -5.16 0.83 -9.67
CA THR A 103 -3.77 1.27 -9.77
C THR A 103 -2.87 0.17 -9.21
N SER A 104 -1.57 0.26 -9.44
CA SER A 104 -0.56 -0.46 -8.65
C SER A 104 0.27 0.52 -7.82
N MET A 105 0.63 0.13 -6.61
CA MET A 105 1.73 0.78 -5.90
C MET A 105 3.05 0.20 -6.41
N LEU A 106 3.81 1.03 -7.13
CA LEU A 106 5.08 0.64 -7.74
C LEU A 106 6.21 0.71 -6.73
N LYS A 107 7.05 -0.32 -6.73
CA LYS A 107 8.30 -0.36 -5.98
C LYS A 107 9.46 -0.56 -6.94
N ARG A 108 10.22 0.50 -7.17
CA ARG A 108 11.29 0.56 -8.18
C ARG A 108 12.58 -0.09 -7.69
N VAL A 109 12.49 -1.39 -7.43
CA VAL A 109 13.65 -2.23 -7.08
C VAL A 109 14.70 -2.20 -8.19
N ASP A 110 14.29 -2.01 -9.45
CA ASP A 110 15.18 -1.79 -10.59
C ASP A 110 16.07 -0.54 -10.41
N ILE A 111 15.51 0.57 -9.94
CA ILE A 111 16.28 1.79 -9.64
C ILE A 111 17.28 1.52 -8.53
N ALA A 112 16.82 0.94 -7.41
CA ALA A 112 17.68 0.68 -6.26
C ALA A 112 18.83 -0.30 -6.59
N VAL A 113 18.55 -1.38 -7.31
CA VAL A 113 19.58 -2.36 -7.71
C VAL A 113 20.57 -1.74 -8.69
N TYR A 114 20.10 -0.96 -9.66
CA TYR A 114 20.98 -0.30 -10.61
C TYR A 114 21.91 0.69 -9.93
N ASP A 115 21.39 1.57 -9.08
CA ASP A 115 22.18 2.56 -8.32
C ASP A 115 23.26 1.89 -7.45
N LEU A 116 22.89 0.84 -6.72
CA LEU A 116 23.84 0.10 -5.87
C LEU A 116 24.96 -0.57 -6.68
N ILE A 117 24.64 -1.14 -7.84
CA ILE A 117 25.63 -1.74 -8.74
C ILE A 117 26.53 -0.65 -9.32
N ASP A 118 25.97 0.49 -9.74
CA ASP A 118 26.74 1.61 -10.30
C ASP A 118 27.74 2.16 -9.27
N LYS A 119 27.29 2.43 -8.04
CA LYS A 119 28.15 2.83 -6.91
C LYS A 119 29.25 1.79 -6.63
N LEU A 120 28.93 0.50 -6.69
CA LEU A 120 29.92 -0.56 -6.47
C LEU A 120 31.00 -0.54 -7.55
N VAL A 121 30.59 -0.43 -8.83
CA VAL A 121 31.50 -0.38 -9.97
C VAL A 121 32.39 0.86 -9.93
N ALA A 122 31.84 2.00 -9.51
CA ALA A 122 32.58 3.25 -9.32
C ALA A 122 33.56 3.21 -8.13
N GLY A 123 33.38 2.25 -7.20
CA GLY A 123 34.14 2.18 -5.95
C GLY A 123 33.60 3.09 -4.84
N ASP A 124 32.40 3.63 -5.02
CA ASP A 124 31.74 4.59 -4.12
C ASP A 124 30.69 3.94 -3.22
N LEU A 125 30.44 2.62 -3.35
CA LEU A 125 29.48 1.93 -2.48
C LEU A 125 30.00 1.82 -1.05
N GLU A 126 29.43 2.62 -0.15
CA GLU A 126 29.70 2.57 1.28
C GLU A 126 28.86 1.48 1.97
N GLY A 127 29.54 0.43 2.44
CA GLY A 127 28.90 -0.62 3.24
C GLY A 127 28.51 -0.16 4.65
N GLY A 128 27.53 -0.83 5.25
CA GLY A 128 27.07 -0.52 6.61
C GLY A 128 26.10 0.66 6.73
N THR A 129 25.72 1.26 5.60
CA THR A 129 24.71 2.33 5.51
C THR A 129 23.37 1.80 5.04
N VAL A 130 22.28 2.45 5.46
CA VAL A 130 20.94 2.19 4.91
C VAL A 130 20.70 3.16 3.76
N GLN A 131 20.43 2.63 2.58
CA GLN A 131 20.03 3.42 1.42
C GLN A 131 18.49 3.43 1.35
N GLN A 132 17.90 4.62 1.25
CA GLN A 132 16.46 4.80 1.18
C GLN A 132 16.07 5.33 -0.20
N TYR A 133 15.01 4.77 -0.77
CA TYR A 133 14.49 5.15 -2.08
C TYR A 133 12.99 5.40 -1.93
N GLY A 134 12.63 6.66 -1.68
CA GLY A 134 11.26 7.09 -1.45
C GLY A 134 10.64 7.76 -2.69
N LEU A 135 9.61 8.56 -2.45
CA LEU A 135 8.93 9.34 -3.48
C LEU A 135 9.84 10.43 -4.08
N ASP A 136 10.80 10.94 -3.31
CA ASP A 136 11.74 12.00 -3.68
C ASP A 136 12.70 11.61 -4.82
N VAL A 137 12.98 10.31 -4.95
CA VAL A 137 13.84 9.73 -5.99
C VAL A 137 13.09 8.77 -6.92
N ASP A 138 11.75 8.86 -6.93
CA ASP A 138 10.86 7.95 -7.69
C ASP A 138 11.12 6.46 -7.41
N GLY A 139 11.60 6.14 -6.20
CA GLY A 139 11.81 4.77 -5.72
C GLY A 139 10.50 4.02 -5.47
N ILE A 140 9.42 4.77 -5.24
CA ILE A 140 8.04 4.28 -5.17
C ILE A 140 7.11 5.23 -5.91
N GLY A 141 5.93 4.75 -6.31
CA GLY A 141 4.94 5.57 -7.00
C GLY A 141 3.64 4.82 -7.28
N LEU A 142 2.79 5.38 -8.14
CA LEU A 142 1.58 4.73 -8.64
C LEU A 142 1.76 4.37 -10.13
N SER A 143 1.06 3.34 -10.60
CA SER A 143 1.00 3.04 -12.04
C SER A 143 0.27 4.15 -12.81
N GLU A 144 0.39 4.12 -14.13
CA GLU A 144 -0.25 5.08 -15.04
C GLU A 144 -1.78 4.93 -15.08
N MET A 145 -2.33 3.88 -14.44
CA MET A 145 -3.77 3.56 -14.43
C MET A 145 -4.28 3.41 -15.86
N THR A 146 -3.59 2.63 -16.69
CA THR A 146 -3.76 2.51 -18.14
C THR A 146 -5.23 2.27 -18.53
N TYR A 147 -5.95 1.47 -17.74
CA TYR A 147 -7.33 1.08 -18.03
C TYR A 147 -8.38 1.78 -17.15
N THR A 148 -7.97 2.53 -16.12
CA THR A 148 -8.87 3.09 -15.09
C THR A 148 -8.72 4.60 -14.92
N ARG A 149 -7.67 5.24 -15.49
CA ARG A 149 -7.44 6.68 -15.34
C ARG A 149 -8.66 7.53 -15.70
N HIS A 150 -9.41 7.11 -16.72
CA HIS A 150 -10.57 7.82 -17.26
C HIS A 150 -11.80 7.81 -16.32
N ILE A 151 -11.87 6.90 -15.35
CA ILE A 151 -12.95 6.86 -14.36
C ILE A 151 -12.61 7.66 -13.10
N ILE A 152 -11.37 8.16 -12.96
CA ILE A 152 -10.91 8.92 -11.80
C ILE A 152 -10.93 10.41 -12.14
N PRO A 153 -11.85 11.21 -11.56
CA PRO A 153 -11.87 12.66 -11.70
C PRO A 153 -10.51 13.30 -11.43
N SER A 154 -10.20 14.39 -12.15
CA SER A 154 -8.89 15.05 -12.04
C SER A 154 -8.63 15.58 -10.64
N GLU A 155 -9.66 16.08 -9.95
CA GLU A 155 -9.53 16.60 -8.59
C GLU A 155 -8.95 15.59 -7.59
N TYR A 156 -9.26 14.29 -7.75
CA TYR A 156 -8.69 13.26 -6.87
C TYR A 156 -7.23 12.98 -7.19
N MET A 157 -6.84 13.08 -8.46
CA MET A 157 -5.44 12.92 -8.83
C MET A 157 -4.59 14.13 -8.48
N ASP A 158 -5.18 15.33 -8.55
CA ASP A 158 -4.55 16.55 -8.03
C ASP A 158 -4.33 16.42 -6.51
N ALA A 159 -5.29 15.86 -5.77
CA ALA A 159 -5.15 15.60 -4.33
C ALA A 159 -4.08 14.53 -4.01
N VAL A 160 -3.96 13.48 -4.83
CA VAL A 160 -2.89 12.48 -4.71
C VAL A 160 -1.52 13.11 -4.96
N GLU A 161 -1.37 13.92 -6.01
CA GLU A 161 -0.09 14.59 -6.28
C GLU A 161 0.26 15.61 -5.18
N ALA A 162 -0.71 16.39 -4.71
CA ALA A 162 -0.49 17.31 -3.59
C ALA A 162 -0.06 16.56 -2.32
N SER A 163 -0.62 15.37 -2.06
CA SER A 163 -0.20 14.51 -0.95
C SER A 163 1.21 13.99 -1.15
N ARG A 164 1.57 13.57 -2.37
CA ARG A 164 2.93 13.15 -2.73
C ARG A 164 3.95 14.28 -2.46
N GLU A 165 3.67 15.49 -2.96
CA GLU A 165 4.52 16.65 -2.75
C GLU A 165 4.66 17.00 -1.26
N ALA A 166 3.56 16.96 -0.50
CA ALA A 166 3.59 17.24 0.94
C ALA A 166 4.39 16.19 1.73
N ILE A 167 4.33 14.91 1.35
CA ILE A 167 5.17 13.85 1.96
C ILE A 167 6.64 14.11 1.67
N ILE A 168 7.00 14.43 0.42
CA ILE A 168 8.39 14.75 0.03
C ILE A 168 8.90 15.98 0.79
N ALA A 169 8.07 17.00 0.96
CA ALA A 169 8.40 18.21 1.71
C ALA A 169 8.49 17.99 3.23
N GLY A 170 7.91 16.90 3.74
CA GLY A 170 7.76 16.63 5.18
C GLY A 170 6.59 17.37 5.84
N ASP A 171 5.72 17.99 5.04
CA ASP A 171 4.52 18.70 5.53
C ASP A 171 3.38 17.72 5.86
N LEU A 172 3.37 16.54 5.22
CA LEU A 172 2.46 15.44 5.53
C LEU A 172 3.25 14.25 6.08
N ASP A 173 3.08 14.01 7.38
CA ASP A 173 3.75 12.91 8.08
C ASP A 173 2.94 11.62 7.99
N VAL A 174 3.55 10.57 7.42
CA VAL A 174 3.03 9.20 7.40
C VAL A 174 3.80 8.40 8.44
N ILE A 175 3.09 7.89 9.45
CA ILE A 175 3.70 7.13 10.53
C ILE A 175 4.33 5.86 9.95
N ASP A 176 5.64 5.78 10.05
CA ASP A 176 6.38 4.54 9.79
C ASP A 176 6.25 3.62 10.99
N VAL A 177 5.34 2.64 10.89
CA VAL A 177 5.04 1.69 11.97
C VAL A 177 6.25 0.86 12.42
N ARG A 178 7.35 0.82 11.65
CA ARG A 178 8.60 0.14 12.05
C ARG A 178 9.38 0.90 13.11
N THR A 179 9.07 2.19 13.29
CA THR A 179 9.73 3.08 14.25
C THR A 179 9.00 3.12 15.58
N LEU A 180 7.79 2.58 15.65
CA LEU A 180 7.00 2.48 16.86
C LEU A 180 7.62 1.47 17.84
N ASP A 181 7.46 1.73 19.12
CA ASP A 181 7.74 0.73 20.14
C ASP A 181 6.65 -0.36 20.17
N GLU A 182 6.89 -1.40 20.98
CA GLU A 182 6.00 -2.55 21.08
C GLU A 182 4.60 -2.18 21.58
N ASP A 183 4.49 -1.24 22.53
CA ASP A 183 3.22 -0.84 23.13
C ASP A 183 2.41 0.02 22.15
N GLN A 184 3.06 0.97 21.48
CA GLN A 184 2.48 1.82 20.45
C GLN A 184 1.93 0.97 19.28
N PHE A 185 2.73 0.02 18.78
CA PHE A 185 2.31 -0.83 17.68
C PHE A 185 1.20 -1.79 18.11
N ALA A 186 1.28 -2.38 19.32
CA ALA A 186 0.23 -3.23 19.84
C ALA A 186 -1.11 -2.49 20.00
N ALA A 187 -1.09 -1.23 20.44
CA ALA A 187 -2.28 -0.40 20.54
C ALA A 187 -2.91 -0.14 19.16
N LEU A 188 -2.10 0.27 18.17
CA LEU A 188 -2.58 0.49 16.81
C LEU A 188 -3.16 -0.80 16.20
N LYS A 189 -2.50 -1.95 16.42
CA LYS A 189 -2.97 -3.24 15.93
C LYS A 189 -4.28 -3.68 16.58
N ALA A 190 -4.50 -3.34 17.84
CA ALA A 190 -5.76 -3.62 18.53
C ALA A 190 -6.92 -2.73 18.05
N ASN A 191 -6.60 -1.56 17.49
CA ASN A 191 -7.57 -0.59 16.98
C ASN A 191 -7.13 -0.01 15.61
N PRO A 192 -7.12 -0.81 14.52
CA PRO A 192 -6.64 -0.39 13.21
C PRO A 192 -7.70 0.47 12.48
N THR A 193 -8.06 1.60 13.07
CA THR A 193 -9.10 2.52 12.60
C THR A 193 -8.57 3.95 12.55
N CYS A 194 -9.34 4.87 11.96
CA CYS A 194 -8.98 6.29 11.96
C CYS A 194 -8.86 6.86 13.38
N ALA A 195 -9.76 6.47 14.29
CA ALA A 195 -9.66 6.83 15.71
C ALA A 195 -8.39 6.26 16.35
N GLY A 196 -8.00 5.02 16.04
CA GLY A 196 -6.77 4.43 16.56
C GLY A 196 -5.50 5.12 16.06
N ILE A 197 -5.50 5.63 14.81
CA ILE A 197 -4.41 6.49 14.32
C ILE A 197 -4.33 7.80 15.11
N GLU A 198 -5.47 8.44 15.39
CA GLU A 198 -5.49 9.67 16.20
C GLU A 198 -4.97 9.44 17.63
N GLU A 199 -5.38 8.33 18.25
CA GLU A 199 -4.88 7.90 19.56
C GLU A 199 -3.36 7.68 19.55
N LEU A 200 -2.84 7.02 18.51
CA LEU A 200 -1.40 6.82 18.33
C LEU A 200 -0.67 8.16 18.12
N ARG A 201 -1.18 9.06 17.27
CA ARG A 201 -0.58 10.38 17.06
C ARG A 201 -0.51 11.19 18.36
N ALA A 202 -1.54 11.09 19.20
CA ALA A 202 -1.55 11.74 20.51
C ALA A 202 -0.47 11.16 21.44
N SER A 203 -0.29 9.84 21.49
CA SER A 203 0.72 9.20 22.35
C SER A 203 2.16 9.47 21.89
N MET A 204 2.38 9.69 20.60
CA MET A 204 3.71 10.04 20.05
C MET A 204 4.11 11.50 20.34
N ALA A 205 3.16 12.37 20.71
CA ALA A 205 3.41 13.79 20.97
C ALA A 205 3.74 14.11 22.45
N GLU A 206 3.61 13.12 23.34
CA GLU A 206 3.96 13.21 24.78
C GLU A 206 5.45 12.90 25.04
#